data_AF-A0A834TPE0-F1
#
_entry.id   AF-A0A834TPE0-F1
#
_cell.length_a   1.000
_cell.length_b   1.000
_cell.length_c   1.000
_cell.angle_alpha   90.00
_cell.angle_beta   90.00
_cell.angle_gamma   90.00
#
_symmetry.space_group_name_H-M   'P 1'
#
loop_
_entity.id
_entity.type
_entity.pdbx_description
1 polymer ?
#
loop_
_entity_poly.entity_id
_entity_poly.type
_entity_poly.pdbx_seq_one_letter_code
_entity_poly.pdbx_strand_id
1 'polypeptide(L)'
;MARDGPNWEGLLKWSLAHSDGTRPTNTLSEDDKRWLKEALQAQSFDVIKRMKEITLVMKIPEKDLESQGITPDNIEDLLDELQEHVESIDNANDLNTIGGLAPLIEYLKNPHANIRAKAADVLTTIVQNNPVSQKLVMEARGLEHLIANFTNDDDINVRIKALGAISSLIRHNKLGTHAFRLANGYGALREALGSENVRFQR
;
A
#
# COMPACT_ATOMS: atom_id res chain seq x y z
N MET A 1 11.48 -23.19 -12.67
CA MET A 1 12.37 -23.53 -11.54
C MET A 1 11.96 -22.61 -10.41
N ALA A 2 11.10 -23.07 -9.51
CA ALA A 2 10.57 -22.27 -8.42
C ALA A 2 10.53 -23.17 -7.19
N ARG A 3 11.37 -22.85 -6.20
CA ARG A 3 11.37 -23.30 -4.80
C ARG A 3 12.68 -22.82 -4.16
N ASP A 4 12.74 -21.54 -3.85
CA ASP A 4 13.64 -21.02 -2.82
C ASP A 4 12.93 -19.85 -2.12
N GLY A 5 11.71 -20.15 -1.64
CA GLY A 5 11.07 -19.31 -0.63
C GLY A 5 11.67 -19.61 0.75
N PRO A 6 11.39 -18.78 1.77
CA PRO A 6 11.88 -19.00 3.13
C PRO A 6 11.50 -20.40 3.62
N ASN A 7 12.40 -21.09 4.32
CA ASN A 7 12.15 -22.44 4.84
C ASN A 7 11.14 -22.43 6.01
N TRP A 8 9.87 -22.21 5.70
CA TRP A 8 8.77 -22.13 6.66
C TRP A 8 8.59 -23.41 7.46
N GLU A 9 8.84 -24.56 6.84
CA GLU A 9 8.77 -25.86 7.53
C GLU A 9 9.89 -25.98 8.58
N GLY A 10 11.09 -25.47 8.27
CA GLY A 10 12.19 -25.34 9.22
C GLY A 10 11.86 -24.38 10.36
N LEU A 11 11.28 -23.21 10.04
CA LEU A 11 10.88 -22.20 11.04
C LEU A 11 9.78 -22.73 11.98
N LEU A 12 8.79 -23.44 11.42
CA LEU A 12 7.71 -24.06 12.18
C LEU A 12 8.24 -25.18 13.10
N LYS A 13 9.08 -26.09 12.57
CA LYS A 13 9.73 -27.15 13.37
C LYS A 13 10.59 -26.57 14.49
N TRP A 14 11.32 -25.48 14.21
CA TRP A 14 12.13 -24.76 15.19
C TRP A 14 11.26 -24.11 16.27
N SER A 15 10.19 -23.40 15.90
CA SER A 15 9.27 -22.76 16.85
C SER A 15 8.57 -23.78 17.76
N LEU A 16 8.19 -24.94 17.20
CA LEU A 16 7.59 -26.03 17.98
C LEU A 16 8.59 -26.66 18.96
N ALA A 17 9.87 -26.74 18.59
CA ALA A 17 10.93 -27.25 19.47
C ALA A 17 11.29 -26.27 20.61
N HIS A 18 11.00 -24.98 20.45
CA HIS A 18 11.35 -23.92 21.42
C HIS A 18 10.15 -23.34 22.17
N SER A 19 8.93 -23.82 21.90
CA SER A 19 7.68 -23.38 22.52
C SER A 19 6.88 -24.57 23.06
N ASP A 20 7.42 -25.26 24.08
CA ASP A 20 6.70 -26.34 24.78
C ASP A 20 5.84 -25.84 25.96
N GLY A 21 5.96 -24.55 26.33
CA GLY A 21 5.19 -23.90 27.40
C GLY A 21 5.46 -24.40 28.82
N THR A 22 6.35 -25.39 29.00
CA THR A 22 6.59 -26.10 30.27
C THR A 22 8.01 -25.93 30.80
N ARG A 23 8.90 -25.28 30.04
CA ARG A 23 10.29 -25.00 30.43
C ARG A 23 10.58 -23.49 30.46
N PRO A 24 11.49 -23.02 31.33
CA PRO A 24 11.90 -21.62 31.32
C PRO A 24 12.46 -21.25 29.95
N THR A 25 12.13 -20.05 29.47
CA THR A 25 12.50 -19.56 28.13
C THR A 25 14.02 -19.58 27.98
N ASN A 26 14.55 -20.57 27.26
CA ASN A 26 15.96 -20.55 26.91
C ASN A 26 16.20 -19.38 25.97
N THR A 27 17.13 -18.51 26.33
CA THR A 27 17.60 -17.42 25.47
C THR A 27 18.17 -18.02 24.19
N LEU A 28 17.64 -17.61 23.03
CA LEU A 28 18.14 -18.03 21.71
C LEU A 28 19.66 -17.96 21.64
N SER A 29 20.30 -19.02 21.11
CA SER A 29 21.73 -19.01 20.83
C SER A 29 22.06 -17.93 19.78
N GLU A 30 23.31 -17.45 19.78
CA GLU A 30 23.75 -16.44 18.80
C GLU A 30 23.71 -16.97 17.36
N ASP A 31 23.82 -18.28 17.18
CA ASP A 31 23.74 -18.94 15.87
C ASP A 31 22.29 -19.03 15.38
N ASP A 32 21.33 -19.33 16.26
CA ASP A 32 19.90 -19.33 15.92
C ASP A 32 19.40 -17.92 15.58
N LYS A 33 19.86 -16.90 16.33
CA LYS A 33 19.56 -15.49 16.02
C LYS A 33 20.09 -15.08 14.66
N ARG A 34 21.28 -15.56 14.29
CA ARG A 34 21.93 -15.23 13.01
C ARG A 34 21.20 -15.89 11.84
N TRP A 35 20.88 -17.17 11.94
CA TRP A 35 20.10 -17.88 10.93
C TRP A 35 18.72 -17.25 10.71
N LEU A 36 18.01 -16.91 11.80
CA LEU A 36 16.69 -16.28 11.70
C LEU A 36 16.77 -14.91 11.02
N LYS A 37 17.79 -14.10 11.37
CA LYS A 37 18.05 -12.81 10.71
C LYS A 37 18.33 -12.99 9.22
N GLU A 38 19.15 -13.97 8.85
CA GLU A 38 19.47 -14.27 7.45
C GLU A 38 18.23 -14.69 6.65
N ALA A 39 17.37 -15.56 7.20
CA ALA A 39 16.14 -16.00 6.56
C ALA A 39 15.14 -14.86 6.36
N LEU A 40 14.96 -14.00 7.38
CA LEU A 40 14.10 -12.81 7.29
C LEU A 40 14.65 -11.78 6.29
N GLN A 41 15.97 -11.58 6.26
CA GLN A 41 16.62 -10.69 5.30
C GLN A 41 16.48 -11.20 3.88
N ALA A 42 16.69 -12.50 3.63
CA ALA A 42 16.55 -13.10 2.31
C ALA A 42 15.13 -12.92 1.74
N GLN A 43 14.09 -13.11 2.57
CA GLN A 43 12.71 -12.82 2.18
C GLN A 43 12.49 -11.34 1.84
N SER A 44 13.00 -10.44 2.69
CA SER A 44 12.91 -9.00 2.47
C SER A 44 13.57 -8.59 1.15
N PHE A 45 14.72 -9.15 0.79
CA PHE A 45 15.39 -8.87 -0.48
C PHE A 45 14.54 -9.29 -1.70
N ASP A 46 13.84 -10.42 -1.63
CA ASP A 46 12.99 -10.88 -2.72
C ASP A 46 11.77 -9.97 -2.90
N VAL A 47 11.15 -9.55 -1.79
CA VAL A 47 10.02 -8.60 -1.81
C VAL A 47 10.44 -7.24 -2.36
N ILE A 48 11.55 -6.65 -1.91
CA ILE A 48 12.03 -5.36 -2.42
C ILE A 48 12.39 -5.45 -3.91
N LYS A 49 12.96 -6.57 -4.35
CA LYS A 49 13.21 -6.81 -5.77
C LYS A 49 11.89 -6.85 -6.55
N ARG A 50 10.89 -7.59 -6.07
CA ARG A 50 9.57 -7.67 -6.72
C ARG A 50 8.87 -6.31 -6.78
N MET A 51 8.88 -5.54 -5.68
CA MET A 51 8.34 -4.18 -5.66
C MET A 51 9.04 -3.25 -6.66
N LYS A 52 10.35 -3.42 -6.91
CA LYS A 52 11.07 -2.67 -7.96
C LYS A 52 10.58 -3.04 -9.35
N GLU A 53 10.34 -4.33 -9.63
CA GLU A 53 9.80 -4.78 -10.91
C GLU A 53 8.40 -4.18 -11.17
N ILE A 54 7.51 -4.27 -10.17
CA ILE A 54 6.18 -3.63 -10.20
C ILE A 54 6.33 -2.12 -10.45
N THR A 55 7.24 -1.45 -9.74
CA THR A 55 7.53 -0.02 -9.92
C THR A 55 8.00 0.32 -11.33
N LEU A 56 8.76 -0.55 -11.99
CA LEU A 56 9.18 -0.36 -13.37
C LEU A 56 7.98 -0.47 -14.32
N VAL A 57 7.11 -1.46 -14.12
CA VAL A 57 5.87 -1.60 -14.91
C VAL A 57 5.00 -0.36 -14.77
N MET A 58 4.85 0.17 -13.54
CA MET A 58 4.02 1.37 -13.31
C MET A 58 4.52 2.63 -14.05
N LYS A 59 5.80 2.67 -14.42
CA LYS A 59 6.41 3.80 -15.14
C LYS A 59 6.31 3.68 -16.66
N ILE A 60 5.86 2.54 -17.17
CA ILE A 60 5.68 2.33 -18.61
C ILE A 60 4.45 3.13 -19.07
N PRO A 61 4.53 3.88 -20.18
CA PRO A 61 3.36 4.53 -20.76
C PRO A 61 2.25 3.54 -21.08
N GLU A 62 1.00 3.93 -20.80
CA GLU A 62 -0.19 3.08 -20.97
C GLU A 62 -0.30 2.49 -22.39
N LYS A 63 -0.01 3.30 -23.42
CA LYS A 63 0.01 2.85 -24.83
C LYS A 63 0.98 1.71 -25.09
N ASP A 64 2.12 1.71 -24.40
CA ASP A 64 3.14 0.67 -24.57
C ASP A 64 2.72 -0.62 -23.84
N LEU A 65 2.03 -0.50 -22.68
CA LEU A 65 1.41 -1.63 -21.99
C LEU A 65 0.30 -2.27 -22.84
N GLU A 66 -0.59 -1.45 -23.40
CA GLU A 66 -1.66 -1.89 -24.31
C GLU A 66 -1.10 -2.60 -25.55
N SER A 67 -0.01 -2.09 -26.13
CA SER A 67 0.65 -2.71 -27.30
C SER A 67 1.22 -4.10 -27.00
N GLN A 68 1.51 -4.38 -25.73
CA GLN A 68 1.99 -5.67 -25.24
C GLN A 68 0.84 -6.59 -24.79
N GLY A 69 -0.42 -6.16 -24.95
CA GLY A 69 -1.60 -6.91 -24.55
C GLY A 69 -1.86 -6.91 -23.04
N ILE A 70 -1.23 -5.99 -22.29
CA ILE A 70 -1.47 -5.82 -20.86
C ILE A 70 -2.78 -5.06 -20.70
N THR A 71 -3.74 -5.67 -20.00
CA THR A 71 -5.05 -5.07 -19.78
C THR A 71 -5.08 -4.25 -18.48
N PRO A 72 -6.09 -3.39 -18.29
CA PRO A 72 -6.29 -2.69 -17.02
C PRO A 72 -6.44 -3.64 -15.83
N ASP A 73 -7.07 -4.80 -16.03
CA ASP A 73 -7.22 -5.84 -15.00
C ASP A 73 -5.85 -6.43 -14.61
N ASN A 74 -4.92 -6.60 -15.55
CA ASN A 74 -3.56 -7.04 -15.22
C ASN A 74 -2.79 -6.01 -14.39
N ILE A 75 -3.06 -4.72 -14.59
CA ILE A 75 -2.48 -3.64 -13.79
C ILE A 75 -3.11 -3.64 -12.39
N GLU A 76 -4.42 -3.88 -12.29
CA GLU A 76 -5.11 -4.05 -11.00
C GLU A 76 -4.52 -5.22 -10.20
N ASP A 77 -4.36 -6.40 -10.81
CA ASP A 77 -3.73 -7.58 -10.18
C ASP A 77 -2.29 -7.28 -9.70
N LEU A 78 -1.54 -6.50 -10.48
CA LEU A 78 -0.19 -6.07 -10.12
C LEU A 78 -0.18 -5.08 -8.94
N LEU A 79 -1.20 -4.24 -8.82
CA LEU A 79 -1.39 -3.37 -7.66
C LEU A 79 -1.93 -4.12 -6.44
N ASP A 80 -2.69 -5.20 -6.62
CA ASP A 80 -3.05 -6.15 -5.56
C ASP A 80 -1.79 -6.76 -4.94
N GLU A 81 -0.90 -7.31 -5.78
CA GLU A 81 0.38 -7.86 -5.31
C GLU A 81 1.24 -6.80 -4.59
N LEU A 82 1.30 -5.58 -5.12
CA LEU A 82 1.98 -4.47 -4.45
C LEU A 82 1.38 -4.18 -3.08
N GLN A 83 0.05 -4.22 -2.96
CA GLN A 83 -0.64 -3.96 -1.69
C GLN A 83 -0.21 -4.96 -0.62
N GLU A 84 -0.19 -6.25 -0.95
CA GLU A 84 0.24 -7.32 -0.03
C GLU A 84 1.67 -7.08 0.48
N HIS A 85 2.57 -6.63 -0.39
CA HIS A 85 3.95 -6.34 0.00
C HIS A 85 4.05 -5.14 0.95
N VAL A 86 3.27 -4.09 0.71
CA VAL A 86 3.34 -2.85 1.50
C VAL A 86 2.47 -2.88 2.77
N GLU A 87 1.83 -4.00 3.09
CA GLU A 87 1.24 -4.22 4.42
C GLU A 87 2.31 -4.14 5.53
N SER A 88 3.56 -4.49 5.20
CA SER A 88 4.70 -4.21 6.07
C SER A 88 5.08 -2.73 6.03
N ILE A 89 5.17 -2.10 7.21
CA ILE A 89 5.56 -0.69 7.36
C ILE A 89 6.94 -0.41 6.74
N ASP A 90 7.87 -1.35 6.85
CA ASP A 90 9.22 -1.20 6.28
C ASP A 90 9.16 -1.16 4.75
N ASN A 91 8.42 -2.10 4.14
CA ASN A 91 8.21 -2.13 2.69
C ASN A 91 7.45 -0.89 2.20
N ALA A 92 6.43 -0.44 2.93
CA ALA A 92 5.70 0.79 2.61
C ALA A 92 6.65 2.01 2.56
N ASN A 93 7.61 2.09 3.48
CA ASN A 93 8.61 3.16 3.49
C ASN A 93 9.63 3.00 2.36
N ASP A 94 10.04 1.76 2.06
CA ASP A 94 10.96 1.47 0.97
C ASP A 94 10.36 1.72 -0.42
N LEU A 95 9.03 1.66 -0.57
CA LEU A 95 8.34 1.96 -1.83
C LEU A 95 8.72 3.35 -2.37
N ASN A 96 8.85 4.35 -1.49
CA ASN A 96 9.30 5.67 -1.90
C ASN A 96 10.78 5.67 -2.31
N THR A 97 11.64 4.97 -1.55
CA THR A 97 13.08 4.87 -1.81
C THR A 97 13.37 4.23 -3.16
N ILE A 98 12.59 3.23 -3.58
CA ILE A 98 12.71 2.59 -4.89
C ILE A 98 12.00 3.37 -6.02
N GLY A 99 11.39 4.51 -5.70
CA GLY A 99 10.73 5.40 -6.64
C GLY A 99 9.37 4.90 -7.14
N GLY A 100 8.66 4.12 -6.33
CA GLY A 100 7.32 3.60 -6.62
C GLY A 100 6.17 4.49 -6.13
N LEU A 101 6.43 5.40 -5.19
CA LEU A 101 5.39 6.30 -4.67
C LEU A 101 4.84 7.27 -5.73
N ALA A 102 5.73 7.91 -6.48
CA ALA A 102 5.33 8.87 -7.52
C ALA A 102 4.43 8.25 -8.60
N PRO A 103 4.78 7.12 -9.25
CA PRO A 103 3.89 6.51 -10.23
C PRO A 103 2.58 6.00 -9.61
N LEU A 104 2.60 5.53 -8.36
CA LEU A 104 1.37 5.13 -7.65
C LEU A 104 0.41 6.32 -7.47
N ILE A 105 0.92 7.52 -7.14
CA ILE A 105 0.10 8.74 -7.06
C ILE A 105 -0.41 9.15 -8.45
N GLU A 106 0.41 9.03 -9.49
CA GLU A 106 -0.03 9.30 -10.86
C GLU A 106 -1.17 8.38 -11.31
N TYR A 107 -1.19 7.13 -10.83
CA TYR A 107 -2.26 6.17 -11.11
C TYR A 107 -3.63 6.57 -10.54
N LEU A 108 -3.69 7.52 -9.59
CA LEU A 108 -4.95 8.14 -9.19
C LEU A 108 -5.63 8.90 -10.32
N LYS A 109 -4.92 9.23 -11.41
CA LYS A 109 -5.45 9.91 -12.61
C LYS A 109 -5.61 8.97 -13.80
N ASN A 110 -5.44 7.67 -13.61
CA ASN A 110 -5.51 6.70 -14.71
C ASN A 110 -6.93 6.72 -15.35
N PRO A 111 -7.08 6.56 -16.69
CA PRO A 111 -8.39 6.53 -17.34
C PRO A 111 -9.31 5.41 -16.83
N HIS A 112 -8.76 4.31 -16.34
CA HIS A 112 -9.51 3.17 -15.83
C HIS A 112 -9.85 3.30 -14.34
N ALA A 113 -11.14 3.20 -14.02
CA ALA A 113 -11.65 3.39 -12.66
C ALA A 113 -11.12 2.33 -11.68
N ASN A 114 -10.97 1.08 -12.11
CA ASN A 114 -10.42 0.02 -11.27
C ASN A 114 -8.98 0.32 -10.83
N ILE A 115 -8.13 0.80 -11.75
CA ILE A 115 -6.75 1.23 -11.44
C ILE A 115 -6.76 2.41 -10.45
N ARG A 116 -7.60 3.43 -10.65
CA ARG A 116 -7.70 4.57 -9.71
C ARG A 116 -8.12 4.12 -8.31
N ALA A 117 -9.14 3.25 -8.24
CA ALA A 117 -9.65 2.71 -6.98
C ALA A 117 -8.57 1.88 -6.26
N LYS A 118 -7.87 1.02 -7.01
CA LYS A 118 -6.81 0.17 -6.47
C LYS A 118 -5.60 0.96 -6.02
N ALA A 119 -5.17 1.98 -6.78
CA ALA A 119 -4.09 2.88 -6.37
C ALA A 119 -4.42 3.62 -5.06
N ALA A 120 -5.67 4.10 -4.89
CA ALA A 120 -6.12 4.68 -3.64
C ALA A 120 -6.12 3.66 -2.48
N ASP A 121 -6.41 2.39 -2.77
CA ASP A 121 -6.36 1.30 -1.79
C ASP A 121 -4.93 1.01 -1.32
N VAL A 122 -3.97 0.92 -2.25
CA VAL A 122 -2.53 0.78 -1.91
C VAL A 122 -2.07 2.00 -1.10
N LEU A 123 -2.46 3.22 -1.49
CA LEU A 123 -2.15 4.43 -0.73
C LEU A 123 -2.75 4.38 0.69
N THR A 124 -3.94 3.79 0.86
CA THR A 124 -4.54 3.59 2.18
C THR A 124 -3.63 2.72 3.05
N THR A 125 -3.14 1.60 2.51
CA THR A 125 -2.25 0.67 3.22
C THR A 125 -0.94 1.35 3.62
N ILE A 126 -0.25 2.03 2.71
CA ILE A 126 1.08 2.59 3.03
C ILE A 126 1.03 3.69 4.09
N VAL A 127 -0.04 4.48 4.16
CA VAL A 127 -0.16 5.60 5.11
C VAL A 127 -0.82 5.21 6.43
N GLN A 128 -1.45 4.04 6.50
CA GLN A 128 -2.18 3.61 7.69
C GLN A 128 -1.23 3.45 8.88
N ASN A 129 -1.41 4.30 9.88
CA ASN A 129 -0.55 4.34 11.08
C ASN A 129 0.95 4.49 10.77
N ASN A 130 1.29 5.12 9.64
CA ASN A 130 2.67 5.28 9.18
C ASN A 130 3.02 6.78 8.94
N PRO A 131 3.55 7.49 9.95
CA PRO A 131 3.88 8.91 9.83
C PRO A 131 4.89 9.26 8.73
N VAL A 132 5.80 8.34 8.40
CA VAL A 132 6.81 8.53 7.36
C VAL A 132 6.12 8.57 5.99
N SER A 133 5.33 7.54 5.68
CA SER A 133 4.58 7.50 4.42
C SER A 133 3.51 8.58 4.33
N GLN A 134 2.82 8.92 5.43
CA GLN A 134 1.91 10.06 5.48
C GLN A 134 2.61 11.36 5.05
N LYS A 135 3.81 11.65 5.59
CA LYS A 135 4.58 12.83 5.21
C LYS A 135 4.95 12.81 3.73
N LEU A 136 5.47 11.68 3.23
CA LEU A 136 5.90 11.54 1.83
C LEU A 136 4.74 11.73 0.85
N VAL A 137 3.56 11.16 1.14
CA VAL A 137 2.35 11.34 0.33
C VAL A 137 1.89 12.80 0.32
N MET A 138 1.97 13.50 1.46
CA MET A 138 1.65 14.93 1.53
C MET A 138 2.62 15.78 0.70
N GLU A 139 3.92 15.51 0.77
CA GLU A 139 4.95 16.22 -0.01
C GLU A 139 4.80 15.98 -1.52
N ALA A 140 4.38 14.76 -1.90
CA ALA A 140 4.13 14.38 -3.28
C ALA A 140 2.75 14.84 -3.82
N ARG A 141 2.03 15.71 -3.08
CA ARG A 141 0.70 16.22 -3.46
C ARG A 141 -0.35 15.14 -3.67
N GLY A 142 -0.22 14.02 -2.95
CA GLY A 142 -1.17 12.91 -3.03
C GLY A 142 -2.55 13.26 -2.48
N LEU A 143 -2.61 14.13 -1.46
CA LEU A 143 -3.88 14.56 -0.86
C LEU A 143 -4.78 15.27 -1.89
N GLU A 144 -4.23 16.15 -2.73
CA GLU A 144 -5.02 16.86 -3.74
C GLU A 144 -5.67 15.91 -4.75
N HIS A 145 -4.93 14.89 -5.19
CA HIS A 145 -5.44 13.87 -6.12
C HIS A 145 -6.53 13.01 -5.46
N LEU A 146 -6.32 12.61 -4.20
CA LEU A 146 -7.34 11.87 -3.45
C LEU A 146 -8.61 12.67 -3.24
N ILE A 147 -8.50 13.98 -2.94
CA ILE A 147 -9.67 14.86 -2.80
C ILE A 147 -10.41 14.97 -4.14
N ALA A 148 -9.68 15.16 -5.25
CA ALA A 148 -10.28 15.24 -6.58
C ALA A 148 -11.07 13.95 -6.92
N ASN A 149 -10.49 12.77 -6.63
CA ASN A 149 -11.17 11.49 -6.84
C ASN A 149 -12.38 11.33 -5.91
N PHE A 150 -12.29 11.76 -4.65
CA PHE A 150 -13.42 11.69 -3.72
C PHE A 150 -14.60 12.56 -4.16
N THR A 151 -14.34 13.77 -4.66
CA THR A 151 -15.40 14.74 -4.99
C THR A 151 -15.93 14.61 -6.41
N ASN A 152 -15.08 14.27 -7.38
CA ASN A 152 -15.38 14.46 -8.80
C ASN A 152 -15.38 13.16 -9.63
N ASP A 153 -14.97 12.02 -9.08
CA ASP A 153 -14.95 10.77 -9.85
C ASP A 153 -16.37 10.25 -10.10
N ASP A 154 -16.63 9.78 -11.32
CA ASP A 154 -17.92 9.19 -11.69
C ASP A 154 -18.13 7.81 -11.05
N ASP A 155 -17.05 7.09 -10.76
CA ASP A 155 -17.10 5.76 -10.18
C ASP A 155 -17.15 5.81 -8.65
N ILE A 156 -18.24 5.27 -8.11
CA ILE A 156 -18.47 5.24 -6.67
C ILE A 156 -17.39 4.48 -5.88
N ASN A 157 -16.83 3.41 -6.46
CA ASN A 157 -15.79 2.62 -5.80
C ASN A 157 -14.51 3.46 -5.67
N VAL A 158 -14.14 4.21 -6.72
CA VAL A 158 -13.00 5.14 -6.66
C VAL A 158 -13.19 6.15 -5.55
N ARG A 159 -14.38 6.78 -5.46
CA ARG A 159 -14.67 7.76 -4.42
C ARG A 159 -14.56 7.18 -3.00
N ILE A 160 -15.05 5.97 -2.79
CA ILE A 160 -14.98 5.27 -1.48
C ILE A 160 -13.53 4.96 -1.11
N LYS A 161 -12.74 4.42 -2.05
CA LYS A 161 -11.32 4.11 -1.82
C LYS A 161 -10.51 5.38 -1.57
N ALA A 162 -10.77 6.45 -2.32
CA ALA A 162 -10.15 7.75 -2.10
C ALA A 162 -10.48 8.32 -0.71
N LEU A 163 -11.74 8.22 -0.26
CA LEU A 163 -12.14 8.62 1.08
C LEU A 163 -11.43 7.79 2.18
N GLY A 164 -11.32 6.48 1.98
CA GLY A 164 -10.57 5.59 2.87
C GLY A 164 -9.10 6.01 3.00
N ALA A 165 -8.45 6.31 1.87
CA ALA A 165 -7.08 6.79 1.82
C ALA A 165 -6.91 8.13 2.54
N ILE A 166 -7.81 9.10 2.30
CA ILE A 166 -7.81 10.39 2.99
C ILE A 166 -7.92 10.18 4.51
N SER A 167 -8.86 9.34 4.95
CA SER A 167 -9.07 9.04 6.37
C SER A 167 -7.79 8.51 7.03
N SER A 168 -7.11 7.56 6.40
CA SER A 168 -5.82 7.02 6.87
C SER A 168 -4.69 8.06 6.82
N LEU A 169 -4.66 8.90 5.79
CA LEU A 169 -3.62 9.91 5.58
C LEU A 169 -3.65 11.04 6.62
N ILE A 170 -4.85 11.46 7.04
CA ILE A 170 -5.02 12.57 8.00
C ILE A 170 -5.10 12.10 9.45
N ARG A 171 -5.32 10.80 9.70
CA ARG A 171 -5.39 10.22 11.04
C ARG A 171 -4.09 10.45 11.80
N HIS A 172 -4.19 11.06 12.98
CA HIS A 172 -3.06 11.45 13.82
C HIS A 172 -2.02 12.35 13.11
N ASN A 173 -2.37 12.95 11.97
CA ASN A 173 -1.54 13.85 11.17
C ASN A 173 -2.15 15.25 11.16
N LYS A 174 -1.63 16.15 12.02
CA LYS A 174 -2.16 17.51 12.17
C LYS A 174 -2.04 18.33 10.88
N LEU A 175 -0.95 18.17 10.13
CA LEU A 175 -0.75 18.86 8.86
C LEU A 175 -1.74 18.37 7.80
N GLY A 176 -1.93 17.05 7.71
CA GLY A 176 -2.94 16.44 6.84
C GLY A 176 -4.35 16.92 7.15
N THR A 177 -4.75 16.92 8.43
CA THR A 177 -6.06 17.45 8.86
C THR A 177 -6.24 18.93 8.50
N HIS A 178 -5.19 19.74 8.69
CA HIS A 178 -5.24 21.16 8.33
C HIS A 178 -5.39 21.36 6.83
N ALA A 179 -4.63 20.63 6.01
CA ALA A 179 -4.71 20.69 4.55
C ALA A 179 -6.08 20.23 4.04
N PHE A 180 -6.61 19.13 4.58
CA PHE A 180 -7.96 18.65 4.26
C PHE A 180 -9.04 19.70 4.55
N ARG A 181 -8.92 20.43 5.66
CA ARG A 181 -9.82 21.54 5.99
C ARG A 181 -9.70 22.70 4.99
N LEU A 182 -8.48 23.09 4.61
CA LEU A 182 -8.25 24.16 3.63
C LEU A 182 -8.82 23.81 2.25
N ALA A 183 -8.81 22.52 1.89
CA ALA A 183 -9.41 22.01 0.67
C ALA A 183 -10.94 21.80 0.76
N ASN A 184 -11.62 22.36 1.78
CA ASN A 184 -13.06 22.20 2.02
C ASN A 184 -13.52 20.73 2.15
N GLY A 185 -12.64 19.85 2.65
CA GLY A 185 -12.92 18.42 2.76
C GLY A 185 -14.13 18.08 3.65
N TYR A 186 -14.39 18.86 4.70
CA TYR A 186 -15.59 18.69 5.53
C TYR A 186 -16.89 19.04 4.80
N GLY A 187 -16.85 19.99 3.87
CA GLY A 187 -17.99 20.30 3.00
C GLY A 187 -18.32 19.12 2.08
N ALA A 188 -17.28 18.54 1.47
CA ALA A 188 -17.41 17.34 0.64
C ALA A 188 -17.93 16.12 1.42
N LEU A 189 -17.49 15.91 2.67
CA LEU A 189 -18.03 14.85 3.53
C LEU A 189 -19.52 15.05 3.81
N ARG A 190 -19.95 16.27 4.13
CA ARG A 190 -21.36 16.57 4.39
C ARG A 190 -22.22 16.29 3.15
N GLU A 191 -21.72 16.63 1.97
CA GLU A 191 -22.40 16.34 0.70
C GLU A 191 -22.48 14.84 0.42
N ALA A 192 -21.38 14.11 0.61
CA ALA A 192 -21.35 12.66 0.44
C ALA A 192 -22.34 11.95 1.39
N LEU A 193 -22.40 12.36 2.66
CA LEU A 193 -23.34 11.83 3.65
C LEU A 193 -24.81 12.16 3.33
N GLY A 194 -25.06 13.30 2.68
CA GLY A 194 -26.39 13.69 2.20
C GLY A 194 -26.82 12.99 0.91
N SER A 195 -25.93 12.27 0.22
CA SER A 195 -26.25 11.55 -1.00
C SER A 195 -27.11 10.31 -0.71
N GLU A 196 -27.91 9.86 -1.69
CA GLU A 196 -28.70 8.63 -1.57
C GLU A 196 -27.84 7.34 -1.55
N ASN A 197 -26.53 7.48 -1.74
CA ASN A 197 -25.64 6.33 -1.79
C ASN A 197 -25.30 5.83 -0.38
N VAL A 198 -25.94 4.72 0.00
CA VAL A 198 -25.74 4.06 1.30
C VAL A 198 -24.29 3.69 1.61
N ARG A 199 -23.42 3.57 0.60
CA ARG A 199 -22.00 3.24 0.82
C ARG A 199 -21.21 4.40 1.46
N PHE A 200 -21.69 5.64 1.38
CA PHE A 200 -21.10 6.77 2.11
C PHE A 200 -21.68 6.96 3.52
N GLN A 201 -22.82 6.34 3.81
CA GLN A 201 -23.55 6.49 5.07
C GLN A 201 -23.26 5.38 6.09
N ARG A 202 -22.53 4.33 5.69
CA ARG A 202 -22.14 3.17 6.50
C ARG A 202 -20.66 3.26 6.84
#